data_AF-A0A2V0NNT5-F1
#
_entry.id   AF-A0A2V0NNT5-F1
#
_cell.length_a   1.000
_cell.length_b   1.000
_cell.length_c   1.000
_cell.angle_alpha   90.00
_cell.angle_beta   90.00
_cell.angle_gamma   90.00
#
_symmetry.space_group_name_H-M   'P 1'
#
loop_
_entity.id
_entity.type
_entity.pdbx_description
1 polymer ?
#
loop_
_entity_poly.entity_id
_entity_poly.type
_entity_poly.pdbx_seq_one_letter_code
_entity_poly.pdbx_strand_id
1 'polypeptide(L)'
;MAARRAAIKRLNALIADKQGQLRQLEAQNDDLRIRLAGLHLTWRCLQELCAHRAAHGADTGELELQSQRIEAHFAAALAGLAEHSQGSGGSGGGSGGARLCTPPSPTLSGSSGGEAYNAGSEGSGAAAVALEGEISRRLAGSVLAALPHLAPGATLLHLESVTADDVAHFKALSVPAVVARWSNLMREARAISEAIRTVDAQAEALRAQPQAGLSDAQAAAEGQQLDQRRERLSADLYASGLRIKKFYNLITIWNFSVFAEAGASNFETREATGGTRDAPLSHWESVVRSSEVTKNQARITTDVHRSYRARIAALHEERATLSAHLSAAAAEAAAAPPGAEAAAMGFRGEATERQGRVVEALDENINAERSAWLLFALFSVALLSPRQTARLWSSAFPWPMHTPLCCRILEHDLRFNSEGFAAASD
;
A
#
# COMPACT_ATOMS: atom_id res chain seq x y z
N MET A 1 7.08 -13.33 60.43
CA MET A 1 7.90 -12.48 59.54
C MET A 1 8.31 -13.17 58.23
N ALA A 2 8.87 -14.40 58.27
CA ALA A 2 9.29 -15.12 57.04
C ALA A 2 8.15 -15.37 56.04
N ALA A 3 6.98 -15.81 56.50
CA ALA A 3 5.81 -16.03 55.65
C ALA A 3 5.35 -14.76 54.92
N ARG A 4 5.36 -13.60 55.60
CA ARG A 4 5.03 -12.29 55.01
C ARG A 4 6.04 -11.91 53.92
N ARG A 5 7.34 -12.11 54.14
CA ARG A 5 8.38 -11.86 53.13
C ARG A 5 8.21 -12.77 51.90
N ALA A 6 7.90 -14.04 52.12
CA ALA A 6 7.62 -14.98 51.03
C ALA A 6 6.37 -14.58 50.22
N ALA A 7 5.30 -14.14 50.90
CA ALA A 7 4.09 -13.65 50.25
C ALA A 7 4.36 -12.38 49.42
N ILE A 8 5.10 -11.41 49.96
CA ILE A 8 5.51 -10.20 49.22
C ILE A 8 6.33 -10.57 47.98
N LYS A 9 7.30 -11.48 48.10
CA LYS A 9 8.11 -11.93 46.96
C LYS A 9 7.24 -12.57 45.87
N ARG A 10 6.25 -13.39 46.25
CA ARG A 10 5.30 -14.01 45.30
C ARG A 10 4.42 -12.97 44.61
N LEU A 11 3.88 -12.00 45.36
CA LEU A 11 3.06 -10.93 44.79
C LEU A 11 3.87 -10.05 43.83
N ASN A 12 5.10 -9.68 44.17
CA ASN A 12 5.96 -8.90 43.28
C ASN A 12 6.28 -9.66 41.99
N ALA A 13 6.54 -10.97 42.07
CA ALA A 13 6.74 -11.81 40.88
C ALA A 13 5.48 -11.88 40.01
N LEU A 14 4.30 -12.01 40.63
CA LEU A 14 3.02 -12.00 39.91
C LEU A 14 2.74 -10.65 39.23
N ILE A 15 3.01 -9.53 39.91
CA ILE A 15 2.87 -8.19 39.33
C ILE A 15 3.78 -8.03 38.11
N ALA A 16 5.05 -8.44 38.22
CA ALA A 16 6.00 -8.37 37.12
C ALA A 16 5.56 -9.24 35.92
N ASP A 17 5.05 -10.45 36.17
CA ASP A 17 4.48 -11.33 35.14
C ASP A 17 3.27 -10.68 34.45
N LYS A 18 2.32 -10.11 35.21
CA LYS A 18 1.13 -9.44 34.67
C LYS A 18 1.48 -8.17 33.89
N GLN A 19 2.48 -7.41 34.33
CA GLN A 19 3.01 -6.27 33.56
C GLN A 19 3.71 -6.73 32.27
N GLY A 20 4.35 -7.90 32.27
CA GLY A 20 4.88 -8.52 31.05
C GLY A 20 3.76 -8.88 30.07
N GLN A 21 2.72 -9.57 30.54
CA GLN A 21 1.56 -9.95 29.74
C GLN A 21 0.81 -8.73 29.18
N LEU A 22 0.61 -7.69 29.99
CA LEU A 22 -0.03 -6.45 29.54
C LEU A 22 0.75 -5.80 28.40
N ARG A 23 2.07 -5.61 28.57
CA ARG A 23 2.92 -5.04 27.50
C ARG A 23 2.90 -5.87 26.22
N GLN A 24 2.85 -7.19 26.34
CA GLN A 24 2.72 -8.07 25.18
C GLN A 24 1.38 -7.87 24.46
N LEU A 25 0.28 -7.80 25.21
CA LEU A 25 -1.06 -7.56 24.65
C LEU A 25 -1.18 -6.17 24.03
N GLU A 26 -0.59 -5.14 24.63
CA GLU A 26 -0.52 -3.79 24.07
C GLU A 26 0.25 -3.78 22.74
N ALA A 27 1.41 -4.43 22.68
CA ALA A 27 2.18 -4.56 21.45
C ALA A 27 1.41 -5.31 20.35
N GLN A 28 0.69 -6.38 20.70
CA GLN A 28 -0.18 -7.12 19.78
C GLN A 28 -1.35 -6.26 19.30
N ASN A 29 -1.97 -5.49 20.20
CA ASN A 29 -3.06 -4.59 19.86
C ASN A 29 -2.60 -3.50 18.89
N ASP A 30 -1.42 -2.93 19.13
CA ASP A 30 -0.83 -1.94 18.25
C ASP A 30 -0.49 -2.51 16.88
N ASP A 31 0.01 -3.75 16.79
CA ASP A 31 0.23 -4.43 15.50
C ASP A 31 -1.07 -4.64 14.72
N LEU A 32 -2.13 -5.09 15.41
CA LEU A 32 -3.46 -5.25 14.81
C LEU A 32 -4.02 -3.91 14.31
N ARG A 33 -3.82 -2.81 15.05
CA ARG A 33 -4.24 -1.47 14.62
C ARG A 33 -3.51 -1.01 13.35
N ILE A 34 -2.21 -1.29 13.21
CA ILE A 34 -1.46 -0.99 11.98
C ILE A 34 -2.01 -1.78 10.80
N ARG A 35 -2.23 -3.09 10.96
CA ARG A 35 -2.82 -3.95 9.91
C ARG A 35 -4.20 -3.46 9.49
N LEU A 36 -5.04 -3.12 10.47
CA LEU A 36 -6.39 -2.62 10.22
C LEU A 36 -6.37 -1.28 9.48
N ALA A 37 -5.44 -0.38 9.84
CA ALA A 37 -5.24 0.88 9.13
C ALA A 37 -4.77 0.65 7.67
N GLY A 38 -3.84 -0.28 7.44
CA GLY A 38 -3.41 -0.67 6.10
C GLY A 38 -4.56 -1.19 5.26
N LEU A 39 -5.31 -2.15 5.78
CA LEU A 39 -6.48 -2.72 5.11
C LEU A 39 -7.54 -1.65 4.79
N HIS A 40 -7.74 -0.68 5.69
CA HIS A 40 -8.76 0.35 5.53
C HIS A 40 -8.38 1.31 4.40
N LEU A 41 -7.10 1.70 4.33
CA LEU A 41 -6.59 2.51 3.24
C LEU A 41 -6.63 1.78 1.90
N THR A 42 -6.32 0.47 1.87
CA THR A 42 -6.47 -0.35 0.66
C THR A 42 -7.92 -0.41 0.19
N TRP A 43 -8.87 -0.60 1.11
CA TRP A 43 -10.30 -0.58 0.81
C TRP A 43 -10.76 0.77 0.23
N ARG A 44 -10.37 1.90 0.83
CA ARG A 44 -10.68 3.23 0.30
C ARG A 44 -10.10 3.47 -1.10
N CYS A 45 -8.84 3.07 -1.32
CA CYS A 45 -8.23 3.15 -2.66
C CYS A 45 -9.03 2.33 -3.69
N LEU A 46 -9.51 1.15 -3.29
CA LEU A 46 -10.32 0.30 -4.16
C LEU A 46 -11.70 0.91 -4.45
N GLN A 47 -12.35 1.53 -3.47
CA GLN A 47 -13.60 2.26 -3.69
C GLN A 47 -13.42 3.43 -4.67
N GLU A 48 -12.39 4.27 -4.49
CA GLU A 48 -12.07 5.35 -5.43
C GLU A 48 -11.75 4.81 -6.84
N LEU A 49 -11.01 3.70 -6.92
CA LEU A 49 -10.70 3.04 -8.19
C LEU A 49 -11.96 2.51 -8.89
N CYS A 50 -12.85 1.83 -8.17
CA CYS A 50 -14.11 1.32 -8.72
C CYS A 50 -14.99 2.47 -9.22
N ALA A 51 -15.18 3.51 -8.40
CA ALA A 51 -15.96 4.69 -8.77
C ALA A 51 -15.38 5.36 -10.03
N HIS A 52 -14.05 5.53 -10.09
CA HIS A 52 -13.37 6.09 -11.25
C HIS A 52 -13.56 5.24 -12.51
N ARG A 53 -13.36 3.92 -12.42
CA ARG A 53 -13.53 3.02 -13.58
C ARG A 53 -14.98 2.99 -14.08
N ALA A 54 -15.94 2.93 -13.17
CA ALA A 54 -17.36 2.97 -13.50
C ALA A 54 -17.75 4.28 -14.19
N ALA A 55 -17.25 5.43 -13.72
CA ALA A 55 -17.49 6.74 -14.34
C ALA A 55 -16.97 6.84 -15.78
N HIS A 56 -16.02 5.98 -16.17
CA HIS A 56 -15.47 5.89 -17.52
C HIS A 56 -15.88 4.62 -18.28
N GLY A 57 -16.94 3.93 -17.83
CA GLY A 57 -17.53 2.78 -18.52
C GLY A 57 -16.62 1.54 -18.58
N ALA A 58 -15.63 1.43 -17.69
CA ALA A 58 -14.78 0.25 -17.58
C ALA A 58 -15.39 -0.78 -16.62
N ASP A 59 -15.25 -2.06 -16.94
CA ASP A 59 -15.68 -3.15 -16.07
C ASP A 59 -15.00 -3.07 -14.69
N THR A 60 -15.80 -3.19 -13.64
CA THR A 60 -15.43 -3.12 -12.23
C THR A 60 -15.67 -4.43 -11.48
N GLY A 61 -16.24 -5.47 -12.11
CA GLY A 61 -16.76 -6.66 -11.41
C GLY A 61 -15.76 -7.34 -10.46
N GLU A 62 -14.53 -7.60 -10.90
CA GLU A 62 -13.49 -8.21 -10.06
C GLU A 62 -13.10 -7.28 -8.88
N LEU A 63 -13.01 -5.98 -9.14
CA LEU A 63 -12.61 -4.98 -8.14
C LEU A 63 -13.71 -4.77 -7.10
N GLU A 64 -14.98 -4.77 -7.52
CA GLU A 64 -16.13 -4.73 -6.62
C GLU A 64 -16.20 -5.96 -5.74
N LEU A 65 -15.98 -7.15 -6.30
CA LEU A 65 -15.92 -8.39 -5.53
C LEU A 65 -14.79 -8.35 -4.48
N GLN A 66 -13.61 -7.83 -4.84
CA GLN A 66 -12.51 -7.61 -3.89
C GLN A 66 -12.89 -6.61 -2.79
N SER A 67 -13.59 -5.53 -3.14
CA SER A 67 -14.05 -4.52 -2.19
C SER A 67 -15.03 -5.12 -1.17
N GLN A 68 -16.01 -5.89 -1.65
CA GLN A 68 -16.98 -6.61 -0.83
C GLN A 68 -16.32 -7.63 0.11
N ARG A 69 -15.28 -8.34 -0.36
CA ARG A 69 -14.52 -9.28 0.49
C ARG A 69 -13.81 -8.55 1.63
N ILE A 70 -13.17 -7.42 1.34
CA ILE A 70 -12.50 -6.61 2.37
C ILE A 70 -13.53 -6.05 3.36
N GLU A 71 -14.66 -5.55 2.87
CA GLU A 71 -15.79 -5.09 3.69
C GLU A 71 -16.33 -6.19 4.62
N ALA A 72 -16.53 -7.41 4.11
CA ALA A 72 -16.94 -8.56 4.91
C ALA A 72 -15.91 -8.91 6.00
N HIS A 73 -14.61 -8.81 5.70
CA HIS A 73 -13.56 -9.00 6.69
C HIS A 73 -13.59 -7.93 7.79
N PHE A 74 -13.87 -6.67 7.44
CA PHE A 74 -14.07 -5.62 8.44
C PHE A 74 -15.28 -5.87 9.32
N ALA A 75 -16.43 -6.20 8.72
CA ALA A 75 -17.66 -6.49 9.46
C ALA A 75 -17.44 -7.64 10.45
N ALA A 76 -16.78 -8.73 10.03
CA ALA A 76 -16.45 -9.85 10.89
C ALA A 76 -15.49 -9.46 12.04
N ALA A 77 -14.46 -8.68 11.75
CA ALA A 77 -13.52 -8.20 12.77
C ALA A 77 -14.21 -7.27 13.79
N LEU A 78 -15.13 -6.41 13.34
CA LEU A 78 -15.87 -5.49 14.21
C LEU A 78 -16.89 -6.22 15.09
N ALA A 79 -17.59 -7.23 14.54
CA ALA A 79 -18.52 -8.06 15.28
C ALA A 79 -17.83 -8.79 16.43
N GLY A 80 -16.66 -9.41 16.17
CA GLY A 80 -15.88 -10.10 17.20
C GLY A 80 -15.45 -9.18 18.35
N LEU A 81 -15.20 -7.89 18.09
CA LEU A 81 -14.87 -6.91 19.13
C LEU A 81 -16.08 -6.49 19.98
N ALA A 82 -17.29 -6.44 19.40
CA ALA A 82 -18.50 -6.03 20.11
C ALA A 82 -18.94 -7.07 21.15
N GLU A 83 -18.83 -8.36 20.82
CA GLU A 83 -19.23 -9.47 21.71
C GLU A 83 -18.40 -9.53 22.99
N HIS A 84 -17.11 -9.14 22.93
CA HIS A 84 -16.23 -9.13 24.09
C HIS A 84 -16.51 -7.96 25.06
N SER A 85 -17.14 -6.88 24.59
CA SER A 85 -17.44 -5.71 25.42
C SER A 85 -18.67 -5.88 26.30
N GLN A 86 -19.57 -6.82 26.01
CA GLN A 86 -20.85 -6.97 26.72
C GLN A 86 -20.87 -8.13 27.74
N GLY A 87 -19.86 -9.01 27.74
CA GLY A 87 -19.87 -10.26 28.53
C GLY A 87 -19.12 -10.28 29.86
N SER A 88 -18.54 -9.17 30.34
CA SER A 88 -17.67 -9.16 31.54
C SER A 88 -18.43 -9.21 32.89
N GLY A 89 -19.37 -10.15 33.04
CA GLY A 89 -20.07 -10.43 34.31
C GLY A 89 -19.88 -11.84 34.88
N GLY A 90 -19.17 -12.75 34.19
CA GLY A 90 -19.09 -14.17 34.57
C GLY A 90 -17.68 -14.64 34.90
N SER A 91 -17.42 -14.89 36.18
CA SER A 91 -16.20 -15.52 36.69
C SER A 91 -16.11 -16.98 36.20
N GLY A 92 -15.28 -17.25 35.19
CA GLY A 92 -15.00 -18.60 34.70
C GLY A 92 -13.59 -18.72 34.12
N GLY A 93 -12.67 -19.31 34.88
CA GLY A 93 -11.31 -19.56 34.46
C GLY A 93 -11.24 -20.59 33.33
N GLY A 94 -10.99 -20.12 32.12
CA GLY A 94 -10.74 -20.96 30.94
C GLY A 94 -9.60 -20.37 30.13
N SER A 95 -8.43 -21.01 30.19
CA SER A 95 -7.27 -20.70 29.35
C SER A 95 -7.52 -21.20 27.92
N GLY A 96 -8.37 -20.50 27.16
CA GLY A 96 -8.55 -20.70 25.73
C GLY A 96 -7.62 -19.78 24.96
N GLY A 97 -6.55 -20.33 24.37
CA GLY A 97 -5.65 -19.57 23.50
C GLY A 97 -6.39 -19.07 22.27
N ALA A 98 -6.67 -17.77 22.21
CA ALA A 98 -7.22 -17.10 21.05
C ALA A 98 -6.21 -17.15 19.89
N ARG A 99 -6.38 -18.13 18.99
CA ARG A 99 -5.78 -18.10 17.66
C ARG A 99 -6.52 -17.06 16.82
N LEU A 100 -6.19 -15.78 17.01
CA LEU A 100 -6.65 -14.73 16.11
C LEU A 100 -5.81 -14.76 14.82
N CYS A 101 -6.50 -15.10 13.73
CA CYS A 101 -6.26 -14.66 12.36
C CYS A 101 -4.86 -14.89 11.76
N THR A 102 -4.58 -16.12 11.33
CA THR A 102 -3.93 -16.28 10.02
C THR A 102 -4.90 -15.76 8.95
N PRO A 103 -4.48 -14.88 8.03
CA PRO A 103 -5.33 -14.53 6.90
C PRO A 103 -5.73 -15.82 6.18
N PRO A 104 -7.02 -16.04 5.84
CA PRO A 104 -7.40 -17.23 5.09
C PRO A 104 -6.66 -17.19 3.75
N SER A 105 -5.94 -18.26 3.42
CA SER A 105 -5.54 -18.52 2.05
C SER A 105 -6.81 -18.56 1.21
N PRO A 106 -6.96 -17.74 0.16
CA PRO A 106 -8.12 -17.82 -0.70
C PRO A 106 -7.94 -19.07 -1.58
N THR A 107 -8.41 -20.22 -1.11
CA THR A 107 -8.67 -21.34 -2.00
C THR A 107 -9.90 -20.98 -2.82
N LEU A 108 -9.66 -20.50 -4.04
CA LEU A 108 -10.69 -20.30 -5.06
C LEU A 108 -11.20 -21.68 -5.48
N SER A 109 -12.34 -22.08 -4.94
CA SER A 109 -13.20 -23.07 -5.58
C SER A 109 -14.61 -22.49 -5.56
N GLY A 110 -14.83 -21.52 -6.44
CA GLY A 110 -16.15 -20.95 -6.72
C GLY A 110 -16.72 -21.66 -7.93
N SER A 111 -17.69 -22.55 -7.71
CA SER A 111 -18.54 -23.06 -8.79
C SER A 111 -19.41 -21.91 -9.30
N SER A 112 -19.23 -21.56 -10.58
CA SER A 112 -19.97 -20.52 -11.29
C SER A 112 -21.38 -21.00 -11.64
N GLY A 113 -22.31 -20.90 -10.69
CA GLY A 113 -23.75 -20.95 -10.96
C GLY A 113 -24.28 -19.54 -11.21
N GLY A 114 -24.46 -19.17 -12.48
CA GLY A 114 -24.98 -17.87 -12.88
C GLY A 114 -26.48 -17.72 -12.64
N GLU A 115 -26.85 -16.99 -11.59
CA GLU A 115 -28.17 -16.34 -11.47
C GLU A 115 -27.96 -14.83 -11.37
N ALA A 116 -28.44 -14.12 -12.39
CA ALA A 116 -28.35 -12.67 -12.51
C ALA A 116 -29.23 -11.98 -11.46
N TYR A 117 -28.65 -11.63 -10.32
CA TYR A 117 -29.24 -10.68 -9.38
C TYR A 117 -28.98 -9.25 -9.86
N ASN A 118 -29.87 -8.77 -10.73
CA ASN A 118 -29.97 -7.36 -11.08
C ASN A 118 -31.00 -6.70 -10.15
N ALA A 119 -30.62 -6.48 -8.89
CA ALA A 119 -31.43 -5.75 -7.90
C ALA A 119 -30.76 -4.41 -7.60
N GLY A 120 -31.54 -3.33 -7.71
CA GLY A 120 -31.08 -1.93 -7.69
C GLY A 120 -30.11 -1.58 -6.55
N SER A 121 -28.95 -1.06 -6.95
CA SER A 121 -27.82 -0.63 -6.12
C SER A 121 -28.04 0.76 -5.48
N GLU A 122 -29.21 1.02 -4.90
CA GLU A 122 -29.46 2.28 -4.17
C GLU A 122 -29.19 2.14 -2.65
N GLY A 123 -29.06 0.92 -2.14
CA GLY A 123 -28.82 0.65 -0.71
C GLY A 123 -27.34 0.53 -0.29
N SER A 124 -26.41 0.39 -1.25
CA SER A 124 -25.01 0.04 -0.95
C SER A 124 -24.22 1.20 -0.32
N GLY A 125 -24.46 2.43 -0.78
CA GLY A 125 -23.67 3.61 -0.35
C GLY A 125 -23.82 3.96 1.14
N ALA A 126 -25.04 3.84 1.69
CA ALA A 126 -25.28 4.19 3.10
C ALA A 126 -24.60 3.22 4.08
N ALA A 127 -24.57 1.93 3.75
CA ALA A 127 -23.88 0.91 4.55
C ALA A 127 -22.37 1.11 4.56
N ALA A 128 -21.77 1.39 3.39
CA ALA A 128 -20.35 1.66 3.27
C ALA A 128 -19.92 2.91 4.06
N VAL A 129 -20.70 4.00 4.02
CA VAL A 129 -20.43 5.22 4.80
C VAL A 129 -20.55 4.97 6.31
N ALA A 130 -21.56 4.21 6.75
CA ALA A 130 -21.71 3.86 8.16
C ALA A 130 -20.54 3.00 8.66
N LEU A 131 -20.11 2.01 7.85
CA LEU A 131 -18.96 1.17 8.14
C LEU A 131 -17.66 1.98 8.16
N GLU A 132 -17.45 2.88 7.20
CA GLU A 132 -16.30 3.79 7.20
C GLU A 132 -16.28 4.64 8.46
N GLY A 133 -17.42 5.18 8.89
CA GLY A 133 -17.54 5.95 10.13
C GLY A 133 -17.17 5.15 11.38
N GLU A 134 -17.57 3.88 11.46
CA GLU A 134 -17.24 3.00 12.58
C GLU A 134 -15.76 2.57 12.58
N ILE A 135 -15.23 2.16 11.42
CA ILE A 135 -13.81 1.81 11.26
C ILE A 135 -12.95 3.04 11.59
N SER A 136 -13.30 4.20 11.03
CA SER A 136 -12.61 5.46 11.28
C SER A 136 -12.66 5.82 12.75
N ARG A 137 -13.81 5.70 13.43
CA ARG A 137 -13.90 5.99 14.88
C ARG A 137 -12.98 5.11 15.71
N ARG A 138 -12.84 3.83 15.34
CA ARG A 138 -11.94 2.89 16.05
C ARG A 138 -10.47 3.09 15.71
N LEU A 139 -10.16 3.49 14.48
CA LEU A 139 -8.81 3.82 14.02
C LEU A 139 -8.35 5.24 14.39
N ALA A 140 -9.29 6.16 14.60
CA ALA A 140 -9.09 7.57 14.96
C ALA A 140 -8.40 7.72 16.32
N GLY A 141 -8.32 6.65 17.11
CA GLY A 141 -7.62 6.65 18.39
C GLY A 141 -6.11 6.87 18.33
N SER A 142 -5.39 6.64 17.21
CA SER A 142 -3.96 7.04 17.12
C SER A 142 -3.28 6.90 15.76
N VAL A 143 -3.63 5.92 14.92
CA VAL A 143 -2.76 5.55 13.79
C VAL A 143 -2.91 6.51 12.61
N LEU A 144 -4.14 6.73 12.13
CA LEU A 144 -4.43 7.57 10.97
C LEU A 144 -4.74 9.03 11.33
N ALA A 145 -5.13 9.30 12.58
CA ALA A 145 -5.43 10.67 13.05
C ALA A 145 -4.23 11.62 12.90
N ALA A 146 -3.02 11.08 12.90
CA ALA A 146 -1.76 11.79 12.69
C ALA A 146 -1.45 12.09 11.21
N LEU A 147 -2.34 11.75 10.28
CA LEU A 147 -2.13 11.85 8.83
C LEU A 147 -3.35 12.55 8.18
N PRO A 148 -3.41 13.90 8.22
CA PRO A 148 -4.62 14.65 7.82
C PRO A 148 -5.00 14.45 6.35
N HIS A 149 -4.02 14.18 5.47
CA HIS A 149 -4.29 13.85 4.06
C HIS A 149 -4.98 12.48 3.87
N LEU A 150 -5.08 11.68 4.91
CA LEU A 150 -5.79 10.39 4.95
C LEU A 150 -7.09 10.46 5.76
N ALA A 151 -7.53 11.65 6.18
CA ALA A 151 -8.79 11.81 6.90
C ALA A 151 -9.97 11.22 6.10
N PRO A 152 -11.05 10.79 6.78
CA PRO A 152 -12.29 10.40 6.09
C PRO A 152 -12.77 11.49 5.15
N GLY A 153 -13.21 11.12 3.95
CA GLY A 153 -13.61 12.06 2.90
C GLY A 153 -12.46 12.73 2.13
N ALA A 154 -11.20 12.59 2.56
CA ALA A 154 -10.06 13.00 1.75
C ALA A 154 -9.91 12.07 0.54
N THR A 155 -9.59 12.66 -0.61
CA THR A 155 -9.34 11.93 -1.85
C THR A 155 -7.93 11.33 -1.84
N LEU A 156 -7.81 10.01 -1.93
CA LEU A 156 -6.53 9.31 -1.84
C LEU A 156 -5.81 9.26 -3.20
N LEU A 157 -6.58 9.06 -4.27
CA LEU A 157 -6.06 8.87 -5.63
C LEU A 157 -6.10 10.17 -6.47
N HIS A 158 -6.82 11.20 -6.02
CA HIS A 158 -6.94 12.51 -6.69
C HIS A 158 -7.42 12.41 -8.14
N LEU A 159 -8.56 11.73 -8.34
CA LEU A 159 -9.11 11.38 -9.65
C LEU A 159 -10.32 12.25 -10.06
N GLU A 160 -10.73 13.20 -9.22
CA GLU A 160 -12.00 13.94 -9.33
C GLU A 160 -12.05 14.86 -10.57
N SER A 161 -10.88 15.23 -11.07
CA SER A 161 -10.69 16.13 -12.23
C SER A 161 -10.27 15.40 -13.50
N VAL A 162 -10.48 14.09 -13.58
CA VAL A 162 -10.07 13.27 -14.73
C VAL A 162 -11.22 13.19 -15.74
N THR A 163 -10.94 13.58 -16.97
CA THR A 163 -11.91 13.55 -18.07
C THR A 163 -11.79 12.27 -18.89
N ALA A 164 -12.78 12.01 -19.76
CA ALA A 164 -12.69 10.90 -20.71
C ALA A 164 -11.51 11.07 -21.69
N ASP A 165 -11.19 12.32 -22.07
CA ASP A 165 -10.04 12.64 -22.92
C ASP A 165 -8.72 12.36 -22.22
N ASP A 166 -8.61 12.65 -20.91
CA ASP A 166 -7.45 12.25 -20.10
C ASP A 166 -7.27 10.73 -20.13
N VAL A 167 -8.36 9.97 -19.90
CA VAL A 167 -8.31 8.51 -19.92
C VAL A 167 -7.86 7.98 -21.28
N ALA A 168 -8.43 8.50 -22.38
CA ALA A 168 -8.03 8.13 -23.73
C ALA A 168 -6.55 8.45 -24.00
N HIS A 169 -6.09 9.62 -23.58
CA HIS A 169 -4.70 10.05 -23.67
C HIS A 169 -3.76 9.08 -22.93
N PHE A 170 -4.06 8.76 -21.66
CA PHE A 170 -3.20 7.86 -20.86
C PHE A 170 -3.17 6.42 -21.40
N LYS A 171 -4.28 5.92 -21.94
CA LYS A 171 -4.33 4.62 -22.65
C LYS A 171 -3.43 4.60 -23.88
N ALA A 172 -3.26 5.72 -24.56
CA ALA A 172 -2.47 5.84 -25.79
C ALA A 172 -0.97 6.14 -25.55
N LEU A 173 -0.55 6.41 -24.32
CA LEU A 173 0.85 6.72 -24.03
C LEU A 173 1.77 5.53 -24.29
N SER A 174 2.87 5.78 -24.99
CA SER A 174 3.98 4.83 -25.17
C SER A 174 4.97 4.91 -23.99
N VAL A 175 5.80 3.87 -23.81
CA VAL A 175 6.86 3.85 -22.80
C VAL A 175 7.81 5.06 -22.90
N PRO A 176 8.28 5.48 -24.10
CA PRO A 176 9.07 6.70 -24.22
C PRO A 176 8.34 7.96 -23.73
N ALA A 177 7.06 8.10 -24.06
CA ALA A 177 6.24 9.26 -23.66
C ALA A 177 6.00 9.29 -22.14
N VAL A 178 5.71 8.13 -21.53
CA VAL A 178 5.57 7.99 -20.08
C VAL A 178 6.84 8.42 -19.37
N VAL A 179 8.00 7.93 -19.81
CA VAL A 179 9.28 8.26 -19.17
C VAL A 179 9.71 9.70 -19.41
N ALA A 180 9.42 10.28 -20.57
CA ALA A 180 9.67 11.71 -20.81
C ALA A 180 8.84 12.58 -19.86
N ARG A 181 7.54 12.29 -19.72
CA ARG A 181 6.65 13.02 -18.81
C ARG A 181 7.03 12.81 -17.35
N TRP A 182 7.35 11.58 -16.96
CA TRP A 182 7.84 11.24 -15.62
C TRP A 182 9.13 12.00 -15.28
N SER A 183 10.13 11.96 -16.16
CA SER A 183 11.40 12.66 -15.99
C SER A 183 11.21 14.17 -15.79
N ASN A 184 10.30 14.79 -16.54
CA ASN A 184 10.01 16.21 -16.40
C ASN A 184 9.42 16.54 -15.01
N LEU A 185 8.46 15.76 -14.54
CA LEU A 185 7.90 15.91 -13.19
C LEU A 185 8.95 15.73 -12.10
N MET A 186 9.84 14.74 -12.25
CA MET A 186 10.91 14.47 -11.27
C MET A 186 11.92 15.61 -11.19
N ARG A 187 12.35 16.16 -12.34
CA ARG A 187 13.28 17.30 -12.39
C ARG A 187 12.67 18.54 -11.77
N GLU A 188 11.39 18.81 -12.03
CA GLU A 188 10.66 19.92 -11.42
C GLU A 188 10.59 19.78 -9.89
N ALA A 189 10.13 18.64 -9.37
CA ALA A 189 10.06 18.37 -7.94
C ALA A 189 11.46 18.43 -7.26
N ARG A 190 12.50 17.96 -7.96
CA ARG A 190 13.88 18.04 -7.49
C ARG A 190 14.36 19.49 -7.38
N ALA A 191 14.11 20.32 -8.39
CA ALA A 191 14.50 21.73 -8.38
C ALA A 191 13.82 22.48 -7.22
N ILE A 192 12.53 22.23 -6.97
CA ILE A 192 11.81 22.82 -5.83
C ILE A 192 12.42 22.34 -4.50
N SER A 193 12.71 21.04 -4.37
CA SER A 193 13.30 20.46 -3.15
C SER A 193 14.71 21.01 -2.88
N GLU A 194 15.52 21.23 -3.92
CA GLU A 194 16.82 21.90 -3.82
C GLU A 194 16.68 23.35 -3.37
N ALA A 195 15.72 24.10 -3.93
CA ALA A 195 15.44 25.48 -3.52
C ALA A 195 15.03 25.58 -2.04
N ILE A 196 14.19 24.65 -1.54
CA ILE A 196 13.82 24.60 -0.12
C ILE A 196 15.06 24.40 0.75
N ARG A 197 15.93 23.43 0.40
CA ARG A 197 17.18 23.19 1.15
C ARG A 197 18.09 24.41 1.18
N THR A 198 18.17 25.16 0.09
CA THR A 198 18.92 26.43 0.05
C THR A 198 18.33 27.47 1.00
N VAL A 199 17.00 27.63 1.01
CA VAL A 199 16.32 28.58 1.92
C VAL A 199 16.49 28.16 3.39
N ASP A 200 16.37 26.87 3.71
CA ASP A 200 16.59 26.37 5.06
C ASP A 200 18.05 26.61 5.52
N ALA A 201 19.03 26.39 4.63
CA ALA A 201 20.44 26.69 4.93
C ALA A 201 20.71 28.19 5.14
N GLN A 202 20.05 29.07 4.38
CA GLN A 202 20.13 30.52 4.57
C GLN A 202 19.53 30.96 5.90
N ALA A 203 18.35 30.41 6.26
CA ALA A 203 17.70 30.71 7.53
C ALA A 203 18.55 30.25 8.72
N GLU A 204 19.20 29.08 8.61
CA GLU A 204 20.09 28.59 9.65
C GLU A 204 21.37 29.42 9.77
N ALA A 205 21.96 29.85 8.64
CA ALA A 205 23.11 30.75 8.66
C ALA A 205 22.77 32.10 9.32
N LEU A 206 21.59 32.65 9.05
CA LEU A 206 21.10 33.89 9.66
C LEU A 206 20.92 33.76 11.18
N ARG A 207 20.50 32.58 11.68
CA ARG A 207 20.38 32.29 13.12
C ARG A 207 21.73 32.07 13.81
N ALA A 208 22.63 31.33 13.16
CA ALA A 208 23.93 30.97 13.72
C ALA A 208 24.89 32.15 13.80
N GLN A 209 24.76 33.11 12.87
CA GLN A 209 25.54 34.32 12.82
C GLN A 209 24.60 35.50 12.59
N PRO A 210 24.19 36.23 13.65
CA PRO A 210 23.61 37.55 13.47
C PRO A 210 24.65 38.35 12.68
N GLN A 211 24.40 38.59 11.38
CA GLN A 211 25.42 39.09 10.48
C GLN A 211 26.01 40.37 11.07
N ALA A 212 27.33 40.39 11.26
CA ALA A 212 28.04 41.56 11.76
C ALA A 212 27.76 42.76 10.83
N GLY A 213 26.84 43.63 11.22
CA GLY A 213 26.42 44.78 10.43
C GLY A 213 24.93 44.88 10.11
N LEU A 214 24.12 43.84 10.38
CA LEU A 214 22.66 43.97 10.33
C LEU A 214 22.12 44.43 11.70
N SER A 215 21.18 45.37 11.67
CA SER A 215 20.34 45.67 12.83
C SER A 215 19.35 44.52 13.09
N ASP A 216 18.89 44.37 14.34
CA ASP A 216 17.89 43.36 14.72
C ASP A 216 16.63 43.41 13.83
N ALA A 217 16.21 44.61 13.44
CA ALA A 217 15.08 44.82 12.55
C ALA A 217 15.33 44.29 11.13
N GLN A 218 16.54 44.43 10.61
CA GLN A 218 16.92 43.88 9.30
C GLN A 218 17.02 42.35 9.34
N ALA A 219 17.63 41.80 10.39
CA ALA A 219 17.70 40.34 10.56
C ALA A 219 16.28 39.73 10.70
N ALA A 220 15.38 40.38 11.44
CA ALA A 220 13.98 39.95 11.54
C ALA A 220 13.25 40.03 10.19
N ALA A 221 13.45 41.10 9.43
CA ALA A 221 12.85 41.25 8.10
C ALA A 221 13.36 40.20 7.11
N GLU A 222 14.67 39.90 7.11
CA GLU A 222 15.26 38.86 6.28
C GLU A 222 14.75 37.46 6.67
N GLY A 223 14.66 37.18 7.98
CA GLY A 223 14.05 35.94 8.49
C GLY A 223 12.61 35.76 8.01
N GLN A 224 11.78 36.81 8.10
CA GLN A 224 10.40 36.78 7.61
C GLN A 224 10.31 36.54 6.10
N GLN A 225 11.22 37.12 5.31
CA GLN A 225 11.29 36.89 3.86
C GLN A 225 11.66 35.44 3.52
N LEU A 226 12.60 34.85 4.26
CA LEU A 226 13.00 33.45 4.10
C LEU A 226 11.84 32.52 4.45
N ASP A 227 11.11 32.78 5.54
CA ASP A 227 9.93 32.00 5.94
C ASP A 227 8.82 32.05 4.88
N GLN A 228 8.48 33.24 4.37
CA GLN A 228 7.50 33.41 3.28
C GLN A 228 7.94 32.71 1.99
N ARG A 229 9.24 32.72 1.67
CA ARG A 229 9.79 32.01 0.51
C ARG A 229 9.69 30.50 0.70
N ARG A 230 10.02 29.99 1.88
CA ARG A 230 9.91 28.58 2.25
C ARG A 230 8.47 28.08 2.16
N GLU A 231 7.51 28.87 2.65
CA GLU A 231 6.08 28.54 2.59
C GLU A 231 5.60 28.42 1.13
N ARG A 232 5.95 29.37 0.26
CA ARG A 232 5.63 29.31 -1.18
C ARG A 232 6.21 28.06 -1.84
N LEU A 233 7.50 27.79 -1.63
CA LEU A 233 8.15 26.59 -2.18
C LEU A 233 7.52 25.29 -1.65
N SER A 234 7.07 25.28 -0.39
CA SER A 234 6.35 24.15 0.20
C SER A 234 4.97 23.91 -0.44
N ALA A 235 4.27 24.98 -0.82
CA ALA A 235 3.03 24.91 -1.60
C ALA A 235 3.30 24.42 -3.05
N ASP A 236 4.36 24.91 -3.69
CA ASP A 236 4.78 24.46 -5.02
C ASP A 236 5.16 22.97 -5.03
N LEU A 237 5.87 22.51 -3.99
CA LEU A 237 6.23 21.10 -3.83
C LEU A 237 4.99 20.23 -3.64
N TYR A 238 4.00 20.71 -2.88
CA TYR A 238 2.72 20.02 -2.72
C TYR A 238 1.98 19.90 -4.06
N ALA A 239 1.88 20.98 -4.82
CA ALA A 239 1.25 20.99 -6.15
C ALA A 239 1.97 20.09 -7.17
N SER A 240 3.31 20.05 -7.11
CA SER A 240 4.12 19.09 -7.89
C SER A 240 3.81 17.64 -7.48
N GLY A 241 3.74 17.39 -6.17
CA GLY A 241 3.30 16.12 -5.61
C GLY A 241 1.96 15.63 -6.13
N LEU A 242 0.95 16.49 -6.17
CA LEU A 242 -0.37 16.15 -6.72
C LEU A 242 -0.30 15.76 -8.19
N ARG A 243 0.49 16.47 -9.00
CA ARG A 243 0.68 16.11 -10.42
C ARG A 243 1.41 14.78 -10.58
N ILE A 244 2.38 14.48 -9.73
CA ILE A 244 3.07 13.19 -9.69
C ILE A 244 2.08 12.08 -9.32
N LYS A 245 1.28 12.24 -8.25
CA LYS A 245 0.24 11.28 -7.83
C LYS A 245 -0.76 11.03 -8.94
N LYS A 246 -1.32 12.09 -9.54
CA LYS A 246 -2.29 11.98 -10.64
C LYS A 246 -1.71 11.24 -11.83
N PHE A 247 -0.48 11.59 -12.26
CA PHE A 247 0.18 10.90 -13.37
C PHE A 247 0.43 9.43 -13.07
N TYR A 248 0.97 9.12 -11.88
CA TYR A 248 1.23 7.75 -11.42
C TYR A 248 -0.06 6.93 -11.40
N ASN A 249 -1.10 7.42 -10.72
CA ASN A 249 -2.37 6.70 -10.60
C ASN A 249 -3.00 6.46 -11.97
N LEU A 250 -3.04 7.46 -12.85
CA LEU A 250 -3.64 7.31 -14.18
C LEU A 250 -2.90 6.30 -15.06
N ILE A 251 -1.55 6.31 -15.06
CA ILE A 251 -0.81 5.33 -15.84
C ILE A 251 -0.95 3.92 -15.27
N THR A 252 -0.93 3.76 -13.94
CA THR A 252 -1.11 2.45 -13.30
C THR A 252 -2.52 1.90 -13.56
N ILE A 253 -3.57 2.73 -13.52
CA ILE A 253 -4.96 2.30 -13.75
C ILE A 253 -5.22 1.98 -15.21
N TRP A 254 -4.87 2.90 -16.12
CA TRP A 254 -5.33 2.86 -17.51
C TRP A 254 -4.32 2.28 -18.49
N ASN A 255 -3.06 2.14 -18.10
CA ASN A 255 -2.00 1.65 -18.98
C ASN A 255 -0.93 0.88 -18.18
N PHE A 256 -1.42 -0.10 -17.41
CA PHE A 256 -0.60 -0.86 -16.47
C PHE A 256 0.61 -1.56 -17.11
N SER A 257 0.48 -2.08 -18.34
CA SER A 257 1.59 -2.74 -19.04
C SER A 257 2.74 -1.78 -19.32
N VAL A 258 2.43 -0.57 -19.81
CA VAL A 258 3.42 0.48 -20.04
C VAL A 258 4.02 0.96 -18.73
N PHE A 259 3.22 1.08 -17.67
CA PHE A 259 3.71 1.39 -16.32
C PHE A 259 4.68 0.33 -15.82
N ALA A 260 4.33 -0.95 -15.93
CA ALA A 260 5.14 -2.09 -15.51
C ALA A 260 6.47 -2.14 -16.26
N GLU A 261 6.44 -1.96 -17.58
CA GLU A 261 7.63 -1.92 -18.43
C GLU A 261 8.53 -0.72 -18.08
N ALA A 262 7.96 0.48 -17.95
CA ALA A 262 8.70 1.67 -17.57
C ALA A 262 9.32 1.55 -16.16
N GLY A 263 8.62 0.91 -15.22
CA GLY A 263 9.07 0.67 -13.86
C GLY A 263 10.13 -0.42 -13.71
N ALA A 264 10.48 -1.14 -14.78
CA ALA A 264 11.50 -2.18 -14.79
C ALA A 264 12.86 -1.70 -15.32
N SER A 265 12.98 -0.42 -15.70
CA SER A 265 14.21 0.14 -16.29
C SER A 265 14.60 1.47 -15.67
N ASN A 266 15.89 1.80 -15.78
CA ASN A 266 16.40 3.13 -15.46
C ASN A 266 15.79 4.16 -16.42
N PHE A 267 15.26 5.27 -15.89
CA PHE A 267 14.52 6.24 -16.69
C PHE A 267 15.39 7.04 -17.67
N GLU A 268 16.70 7.14 -17.42
CA GLU A 268 17.63 7.86 -18.29
C GLU A 268 18.34 6.94 -19.27
N THR A 269 18.89 5.81 -18.80
CA THR A 269 19.69 4.89 -19.64
C THR A 269 18.85 3.85 -20.35
N ARG A 270 17.60 3.62 -19.91
CA ARG A 270 16.69 2.55 -20.37
C ARG A 270 17.17 1.13 -20.12
N GLU A 271 18.31 0.95 -19.47
CA GLU A 271 18.78 -0.36 -19.06
C GLU A 271 17.82 -0.97 -18.03
N ALA A 272 17.57 -2.28 -18.17
CA ALA A 272 16.78 -3.03 -17.21
C ALA A 272 17.43 -2.94 -15.82
N THR A 273 16.61 -2.66 -14.81
CA THR A 273 17.01 -2.61 -13.40
C THR A 273 16.61 -3.90 -12.71
N GLY A 274 17.51 -4.42 -11.88
CA GLY A 274 17.42 -5.74 -11.26
C GLY A 274 18.79 -6.37 -11.09
N GLY A 275 19.27 -6.47 -9.85
CA GLY A 275 20.55 -7.12 -9.53
C GLY A 275 21.70 -6.13 -9.40
N THR A 276 22.84 -6.38 -10.05
CA THR A 276 24.10 -5.61 -9.85
C THR A 276 24.08 -4.18 -10.40
N ARG A 277 23.01 -3.77 -11.09
CA ARG A 277 22.83 -2.43 -11.68
C ARG A 277 21.89 -1.52 -10.88
N ASP A 278 21.43 -1.97 -9.72
CA ASP A 278 20.60 -1.17 -8.84
C ASP A 278 21.41 -0.02 -8.20
N ALA A 279 20.73 1.06 -7.83
CA ALA A 279 21.38 2.15 -7.08
C ALA A 279 21.99 1.60 -5.78
N PRO A 280 23.12 2.16 -5.31
CA PRO A 280 23.76 1.70 -4.08
C PRO A 280 22.82 1.86 -2.88
N LEU A 281 23.01 1.04 -1.82
CA LEU A 281 22.16 1.09 -0.62
C LEU A 281 22.05 2.50 -0.02
N SER A 282 23.15 3.25 0.01
CA SER A 282 23.19 4.63 0.51
C SER A 282 22.28 5.59 -0.25
N HIS A 283 22.04 5.33 -1.54
CA HIS A 283 21.05 6.08 -2.32
C HIS A 283 19.65 5.83 -1.77
N TRP A 284 19.27 4.57 -1.57
CA TRP A 284 17.95 4.22 -1.06
C TRP A 284 17.73 4.65 0.39
N GLU A 285 18.77 4.66 1.23
CA GLU A 285 18.72 5.25 2.58
C GLU A 285 18.43 6.75 2.52
N SER A 286 19.09 7.46 1.60
CA SER A 286 18.83 8.88 1.35
C SER A 286 17.39 9.14 0.88
N VAL A 287 16.89 8.31 -0.05
CA VAL A 287 15.51 8.37 -0.57
C VAL A 287 14.48 8.18 0.56
N VAL A 288 14.68 7.17 1.42
CA VAL A 288 13.77 6.90 2.54
C VAL A 288 13.79 8.07 3.53
N ARG A 289 14.97 8.59 3.88
CA ARG A 289 15.09 9.72 4.82
C ARG A 289 14.50 11.01 4.25
N SER A 290 14.75 11.32 2.97
CA SER A 290 14.24 12.53 2.33
C SER A 290 12.72 12.52 2.15
N SER A 291 12.09 11.34 2.14
CA SER A 291 10.63 11.22 2.08
C SER A 291 9.91 11.69 3.34
N GLU A 292 10.62 11.85 4.46
CA GLU A 292 10.07 12.29 5.75
C GLU A 292 8.83 11.48 6.15
N VAL A 293 8.86 10.16 5.95
CA VAL A 293 7.79 9.28 6.42
C VAL A 293 7.71 9.28 7.94
N THR A 294 6.50 9.27 8.47
CA THR A 294 6.26 9.12 9.90
C THR A 294 6.45 7.67 10.32
N LYS A 295 6.62 7.44 11.63
CA LYS A 295 6.71 6.08 12.20
C LYS A 295 5.49 5.23 11.86
N ASN A 296 4.29 5.81 11.89
CA ASN A 296 3.06 5.10 11.54
C ASN A 296 3.01 4.74 10.06
N GLN A 297 3.36 5.67 9.15
CA GLN A 297 3.47 5.36 7.72
C GLN A 297 4.48 4.24 7.46
N ALA A 298 5.65 4.26 8.12
CA ALA A 298 6.64 3.21 7.99
C ALA A 298 6.10 1.83 8.43
N ARG A 299 5.42 1.77 9.58
CA ARG A 299 4.79 0.53 10.09
C ARG A 299 3.72 0.01 9.13
N ILE A 300 2.84 0.88 8.63
CA ILE A 300 1.79 0.48 7.66
C ILE A 300 2.42 0.01 6.34
N THR A 301 3.38 0.76 5.77
CA THR A 301 4.06 0.39 4.52
C THR A 301 4.71 -0.98 4.61
N THR A 302 5.46 -1.24 5.68
CA THR A 302 6.19 -2.50 5.86
C THR A 302 5.25 -3.69 6.08
N ASP A 303 4.17 -3.51 6.83
CA ASP A 303 3.16 -4.54 7.04
C ASP A 303 2.36 -4.86 5.77
N VAL A 304 1.89 -3.84 5.04
CA VAL A 304 1.16 -4.02 3.78
C VAL A 304 2.07 -4.62 2.72
N HIS A 305 3.33 -4.19 2.63
CA HIS A 305 4.31 -4.81 1.72
C HIS A 305 4.56 -6.28 2.05
N ARG A 306 4.66 -6.66 3.34
CA ARG A 306 4.82 -8.06 3.74
C ARG A 306 3.61 -8.90 3.31
N SER A 307 2.40 -8.38 3.54
CA SER A 307 1.15 -9.03 3.13
C SER A 307 1.06 -9.19 1.60
N TYR A 308 1.41 -8.14 0.86
CA TYR A 308 1.51 -8.16 -0.61
C TYR A 308 2.52 -9.22 -1.09
N ARG A 309 3.73 -9.25 -0.54
CA ARG A 309 4.77 -10.21 -0.91
C ARG A 309 4.34 -11.66 -0.64
N ALA A 310 3.68 -11.91 0.49
CA ALA A 310 3.13 -13.23 0.81
C ALA A 310 2.06 -13.65 -0.21
N ARG A 311 1.17 -12.71 -0.61
CA ARG A 311 0.16 -12.97 -1.64
C ARG A 311 0.78 -13.27 -3.00
N ILE A 312 1.77 -12.49 -3.44
CA ILE A 312 2.46 -12.71 -4.71
C ILE A 312 3.19 -14.06 -4.70
N ALA A 313 3.86 -14.43 -3.61
CA ALA A 313 4.52 -15.73 -3.49
C ALA A 313 3.53 -16.90 -3.64
N ALA A 314 2.37 -16.82 -2.97
CA ALA A 314 1.32 -17.84 -3.11
C ALA A 314 0.77 -17.93 -4.54
N LEU A 315 0.58 -16.80 -5.22
CA LEU A 315 0.15 -16.77 -6.62
C LEU A 315 1.21 -17.38 -7.56
N HIS A 316 2.50 -17.15 -7.31
CA HIS A 316 3.58 -17.75 -8.08
C HIS A 316 3.67 -19.26 -7.88
N GLU A 317 3.47 -19.75 -6.66
CA GLU A 317 3.41 -21.19 -6.36
C GLU A 317 2.23 -21.87 -7.06
N GLU A 318 1.05 -21.25 -7.02
CA GLU A 318 -0.13 -21.71 -7.74
C GLU A 318 0.11 -21.74 -9.26
N ARG A 319 0.70 -20.67 -9.82
CA ARG A 319 1.06 -20.62 -11.24
C ARG A 319 2.03 -21.72 -11.63
N ALA A 320 3.05 -21.97 -10.82
CA ALA A 320 4.01 -23.03 -11.07
C ALA A 320 3.31 -24.41 -11.12
N THR A 321 2.36 -24.63 -10.21
CA THR A 321 1.54 -25.85 -10.16
C THR A 321 0.65 -26.00 -11.40
N LEU A 322 -0.08 -24.95 -11.77
CA LEU A 322 -0.93 -24.94 -12.96
C LEU A 322 -0.13 -25.13 -14.26
N SER A 323 1.03 -24.48 -14.36
CA SER A 323 1.93 -24.62 -15.52
C SER A 323 2.51 -26.04 -15.62
N ALA A 324 2.81 -26.67 -14.49
CA ALA A 324 3.24 -28.06 -14.46
C ALA A 324 2.12 -29.01 -14.92
N HIS A 325 0.87 -28.78 -14.49
CA HIS A 325 -0.28 -29.56 -14.96
C HIS A 325 -0.51 -29.41 -16.47
N LEU A 326 -0.41 -28.19 -16.99
CA LEU A 326 -0.54 -27.93 -18.43
C LEU A 326 0.58 -28.62 -19.23
N SER A 327 1.81 -28.56 -18.73
CA SER A 327 2.97 -29.21 -19.35
C SER A 327 2.84 -30.73 -19.35
N ALA A 328 2.37 -31.32 -18.25
CA ALA A 328 2.11 -32.76 -18.16
C ALA A 328 1.02 -33.20 -19.14
N ALA A 329 -0.10 -32.47 -19.20
CA ALA A 329 -1.18 -32.74 -20.16
C ALA A 329 -0.71 -32.66 -21.62
N ALA A 330 0.15 -31.67 -21.95
CA ALA A 330 0.75 -31.55 -23.27
C ALA A 330 1.69 -32.73 -23.59
N ALA A 331 2.47 -33.19 -22.61
CA ALA A 331 3.35 -34.35 -22.78
C ALA A 331 2.57 -35.66 -22.97
N GLU A 332 1.49 -35.86 -22.20
CA GLU A 332 0.58 -37.01 -22.37
C GLU A 332 -0.07 -37.02 -23.76
N ALA A 333 -0.53 -35.86 -24.23
CA ALA A 333 -1.09 -35.72 -25.57
C ALA A 333 -0.08 -36.02 -26.68
N ALA A 334 1.19 -35.59 -26.50
CA ALA A 334 2.26 -35.84 -27.46
C ALA A 334 2.74 -37.31 -27.47
N ALA A 335 2.58 -38.03 -26.36
CA ALA A 335 2.95 -39.44 -26.24
C ALA A 335 1.91 -40.41 -26.82
N ALA A 336 0.72 -39.94 -27.23
CA ALA A 336 -0.34 -40.78 -27.77
C ALA A 336 0.07 -41.39 -29.14
N PRO A 337 -0.07 -42.71 -29.34
CA PRO A 337 0.36 -43.36 -30.58
C PRO A 337 -0.46 -42.90 -31.80
N PRO A 338 0.17 -42.78 -32.99
CA PRO A 338 -0.53 -42.46 -34.22
C PRO A 338 -1.61 -43.52 -34.52
N GLY A 339 -2.87 -43.08 -34.70
CA GLY A 339 -4.00 -43.97 -35.01
C GLY A 339 -4.93 -44.29 -33.83
N ALA A 340 -4.65 -43.82 -32.61
CA ALA A 340 -5.57 -43.94 -31.46
C ALA A 340 -6.83 -43.04 -31.56
N GLU A 341 -6.96 -42.27 -32.64
CA GLU A 341 -7.95 -41.19 -32.83
C GLU A 341 -9.40 -41.68 -32.77
N ALA A 342 -9.69 -42.91 -33.19
CA ALA A 342 -11.05 -43.46 -33.22
C ALA A 342 -11.54 -43.91 -31.83
N ALA A 343 -10.66 -44.40 -30.96
CA ALA A 343 -11.00 -44.80 -29.58
C ALA A 343 -10.87 -43.63 -28.59
N ALA A 344 -10.07 -42.61 -28.92
CA ALA A 344 -9.79 -41.48 -28.05
C ALA A 344 -10.85 -40.38 -28.08
N MET A 345 -11.88 -40.40 -28.95
CA MET A 345 -12.84 -39.30 -29.05
C MET A 345 -13.56 -38.96 -27.72
N GLY A 346 -13.89 -39.96 -26.89
CA GLY A 346 -14.47 -39.73 -25.55
C GLY A 346 -13.47 -39.16 -24.54
N PHE A 347 -12.28 -39.75 -24.48
CA PHE A 347 -11.19 -39.29 -23.59
C PHE A 347 -10.61 -37.93 -24.00
N ARG A 348 -10.67 -37.56 -25.29
CA ARG A 348 -10.27 -36.23 -25.78
C ARG A 348 -11.16 -35.14 -25.22
N GLY A 349 -12.46 -35.38 -25.09
CA GLY A 349 -13.41 -34.42 -24.52
C GLY A 349 -13.01 -34.03 -23.09
N GLU A 350 -12.83 -35.02 -22.22
CA GLU A 350 -12.45 -34.80 -20.83
C GLU A 350 -11.05 -34.19 -20.67
N ALA A 351 -10.08 -34.64 -21.47
CA ALA A 351 -8.72 -34.09 -21.44
C ALA A 351 -8.68 -32.63 -21.92
N THR A 352 -9.41 -32.30 -23.00
CA THR A 352 -9.54 -30.94 -23.49
C THR A 352 -10.28 -30.05 -22.50
N GLU A 353 -11.34 -30.53 -21.86
CA GLU A 353 -12.06 -29.77 -20.82
C GLU A 353 -11.17 -29.52 -19.59
N ARG A 354 -10.39 -30.52 -19.16
CA ARG A 354 -9.41 -30.36 -18.08
C ARG A 354 -8.33 -29.35 -18.44
N GLN A 355 -7.80 -29.40 -19.67
CA GLN A 355 -6.84 -28.42 -20.15
C GLN A 355 -7.44 -27.01 -20.20
N GLY A 356 -8.68 -26.88 -20.68
CA GLY A 356 -9.44 -25.63 -20.68
C GLY A 356 -9.53 -25.01 -19.29
N ARG A 357 -9.93 -25.80 -18.29
CA ARG A 357 -9.99 -25.36 -16.88
C ARG A 357 -8.65 -24.91 -16.31
N VAL A 358 -7.54 -25.55 -16.70
CA VAL A 358 -6.19 -25.14 -16.26
C VAL A 358 -5.78 -23.81 -16.90
N VAL A 359 -6.12 -23.59 -18.19
CA VAL A 359 -5.87 -22.31 -18.87
C VAL A 359 -6.69 -21.19 -18.24
N GLU A 360 -7.98 -21.41 -17.99
CA GLU A 360 -8.83 -20.46 -17.29
C GLU A 360 -8.27 -20.11 -15.90
N ALA A 361 -7.85 -21.10 -15.13
CA ALA A 361 -7.22 -20.88 -13.82
C ALA A 361 -5.88 -20.11 -13.89
N LEU A 362 -5.09 -20.32 -14.97
CA LEU A 362 -3.86 -19.56 -15.20
C LEU A 362 -4.18 -18.08 -15.48
N ASP A 363 -5.18 -17.82 -16.31
CA ASP A 363 -5.62 -16.45 -16.63
C ASP A 363 -6.16 -15.76 -15.36
N GLU A 364 -6.98 -16.45 -14.56
CA GLU A 364 -7.44 -15.96 -13.26
C GLU A 364 -6.28 -15.65 -12.31
N ASN A 365 -5.27 -16.52 -12.23
CA ASN A 365 -4.09 -16.31 -11.40
C ASN A 365 -3.25 -15.10 -11.86
N ILE A 366 -3.07 -14.92 -13.17
CA ILE A 366 -2.35 -13.77 -13.75
C ILE A 366 -3.11 -12.47 -13.48
N ASN A 367 -4.43 -12.47 -13.63
CA ASN A 367 -5.28 -11.32 -13.30
C ASN A 367 -5.22 -11.01 -11.81
N ALA A 368 -5.24 -12.02 -10.94
CA ALA A 368 -5.09 -11.83 -9.49
C ALA A 368 -3.72 -11.25 -9.11
N GLU A 369 -2.63 -11.64 -9.77
CA GLU A 369 -1.30 -11.02 -9.58
C GLU A 369 -1.32 -9.55 -10.00
N ARG A 370 -1.87 -9.26 -11.18
CA ARG A 370 -1.99 -7.89 -11.70
C ARG A 370 -2.81 -7.01 -10.77
N SER A 371 -3.96 -7.49 -10.30
CA SER A 371 -4.82 -6.81 -9.33
C SER A 371 -4.09 -6.54 -8.02
N ALA A 372 -3.34 -7.54 -7.50
CA ALA A 372 -2.54 -7.37 -6.28
C ALA A 372 -1.46 -6.28 -6.45
N TRP A 373 -0.77 -6.26 -7.60
CA TRP A 373 0.25 -5.25 -7.87
C TRP A 373 -0.35 -3.85 -8.07
N LEU A 374 -1.44 -3.74 -8.83
CA LEU A 374 -2.19 -2.48 -9.00
C LEU A 374 -2.60 -1.89 -7.65
N LEU A 375 -3.23 -2.69 -6.78
CA LEU A 375 -3.67 -2.25 -5.45
C LEU A 375 -2.49 -1.81 -4.59
N PHE A 376 -1.41 -2.58 -4.58
CA PHE A 376 -0.22 -2.23 -3.81
C PHE A 376 0.43 -0.93 -4.30
N ALA A 377 0.50 -0.72 -5.62
CA ALA A 377 1.02 0.50 -6.23
C ALA A 377 0.20 1.74 -5.83
N LEU A 378 -1.13 1.66 -5.97
CA LEU A 378 -2.04 2.75 -5.60
C LEU A 378 -1.99 3.04 -4.10
N PHE A 379 -2.02 2.00 -3.26
CA PHE A 379 -1.89 2.13 -1.81
C PHE A 379 -0.59 2.84 -1.40
N SER A 380 0.54 2.43 -1.99
CA SER A 380 1.87 2.95 -1.61
C SER A 380 1.97 4.47 -1.85
N VAL A 381 1.33 4.97 -2.90
CA VAL A 381 1.29 6.41 -3.22
C VAL A 381 0.21 7.13 -2.43
N ALA A 382 -0.94 6.49 -2.17
CA ALA A 382 -2.01 7.04 -1.36
C ALA A 382 -1.55 7.38 0.07
N LEU A 383 -0.79 6.49 0.70
CA LEU A 383 -0.29 6.65 2.07
C LEU A 383 0.57 7.92 2.27
N LEU A 384 1.23 8.39 1.22
CA LEU A 384 2.10 9.56 1.25
C LEU A 384 1.32 10.84 0.99
N SER A 385 1.65 11.90 1.73
CA SER A 385 1.18 13.24 1.39
C SER A 385 1.79 13.68 0.05
N PRO A 386 1.17 14.61 -0.68
CA PRO A 386 1.73 15.09 -1.95
C PRO A 386 3.19 15.58 -1.84
N ARG A 387 3.56 16.28 -0.76
CA ARG A 387 4.96 16.70 -0.53
C ARG A 387 5.89 15.51 -0.36
N GLN A 388 5.49 14.52 0.43
CA GLN A 388 6.28 13.28 0.62
C GLN A 388 6.43 12.51 -0.69
N THR A 389 5.36 12.42 -1.51
CA THR A 389 5.42 11.84 -2.85
C THR A 389 6.45 12.56 -3.72
N ALA A 390 6.41 13.89 -3.79
CA ALA A 390 7.35 14.68 -4.57
C ALA A 390 8.81 14.43 -4.16
N ARG A 391 9.10 14.43 -2.86
CA ARG A 391 10.45 14.19 -2.33
C ARG A 391 10.94 12.77 -2.59
N LEU A 392 10.11 11.77 -2.31
CA LEU A 392 10.45 10.36 -2.48
C LEU A 392 10.84 10.08 -3.94
N TRP A 393 9.95 10.40 -4.89
CA TRP A 393 10.16 10.04 -6.29
C TRP A 393 11.25 10.88 -6.96
N SER A 394 11.37 12.17 -6.64
CA SER A 394 12.44 13.00 -7.18
C SER A 394 13.82 12.63 -6.64
N SER A 395 13.89 12.11 -5.41
CA SER A 395 15.13 11.57 -4.83
C SER A 395 15.48 10.20 -5.41
N ALA A 396 14.49 9.37 -5.73
CA ALA A 396 14.70 8.05 -6.32
C ALA A 396 15.19 8.12 -7.77
N PHE A 397 14.76 9.14 -8.53
CA PHE A 397 15.13 9.35 -9.93
C PHE A 397 16.67 9.45 -10.11
N PRO A 398 17.26 8.80 -11.15
CA PRO A 398 16.63 8.16 -12.30
C PRO A 398 16.28 6.66 -12.15
N TRP A 399 16.41 6.10 -10.95
CA TRP A 399 16.08 4.70 -10.71
C TRP A 399 14.59 4.50 -10.45
N PRO A 400 13.99 3.39 -10.92
CA PRO A 400 12.65 3.01 -10.51
C PRO A 400 12.63 2.63 -9.03
N MET A 401 11.51 2.83 -8.36
CA MET A 401 11.41 2.60 -6.92
C MET A 401 11.67 1.13 -6.56
N HIS A 402 12.74 0.90 -5.79
CA HIS A 402 13.07 -0.41 -5.27
C HIS A 402 12.34 -0.68 -3.94
N THR A 403 11.03 -0.90 -4.02
CA THR A 403 10.15 -1.07 -2.83
C THR A 403 10.67 -2.08 -1.80
N PRO A 404 11.14 -3.31 -2.17
CA PRO A 404 11.63 -4.26 -1.17
C PRO A 404 12.84 -3.76 -0.37
N LEU A 405 13.69 -2.91 -0.97
CA LEU A 405 14.86 -2.37 -0.31
C LEU A 405 14.47 -1.20 0.60
N CYS A 406 13.59 -0.32 0.12
CA CYS A 406 13.00 0.75 0.94
C CYS A 406 12.31 0.16 2.19
N CYS A 407 11.55 -0.93 2.05
CA CYS A 407 10.91 -1.59 3.19
C CYS A 407 11.93 -2.18 4.18
N ARG A 408 13.02 -2.79 3.71
CA ARG A 408 14.08 -3.29 4.60
C ARG A 408 14.76 -2.16 5.38
N ILE A 409 14.99 -1.01 4.75
CA ILE A 409 15.54 0.18 5.42
C ILE A 409 14.55 0.68 6.49
N LEU A 410 13.26 0.76 6.16
CA LEU A 410 12.21 1.15 7.12
C LEU A 410 12.12 0.17 8.29
N GLU A 411 12.17 -1.14 8.06
CA GLU A 411 12.18 -2.16 9.12
C GLU A 411 13.42 -2.04 10.02
N HIS A 412 14.58 -1.77 9.42
CA HIS A 412 15.81 -1.49 10.16
C HIS A 412 15.65 -0.24 11.05
N ASP A 413 15.18 0.86 10.49
CA ASP A 413 15.03 2.12 11.23
C ASP A 413 13.93 2.05 12.30
N LEU A 414 12.84 1.32 12.05
CA LEU A 414 11.82 1.03 13.06
C LEU A 414 12.40 0.26 14.27
N ARG A 415 13.37 -0.62 14.03
CA ARG A 415 14.00 -1.44 15.06
C ARG A 415 15.12 -0.73 15.80
N PHE A 416 15.94 0.05 15.10
CA PHE A 416 17.21 0.57 15.64
C PHE A 416 17.27 2.10 15.72
N ASN A 417 16.52 2.83 14.88
CA ASN A 417 16.61 4.28 14.73
C ASN A 417 15.23 4.96 14.83
N SER A 418 14.38 4.52 15.76
CA SER A 418 12.96 4.92 15.74
C SER A 418 12.68 6.40 16.02
N GLU A 419 13.70 7.14 16.48
CA GLU A 419 13.66 8.59 16.69
C GLU A 419 13.91 9.38 15.39
N GLY A 420 14.41 8.74 14.34
CA GLY A 420 14.71 9.37 13.05
C GLY A 420 13.49 9.57 12.14
N PHE A 421 12.31 9.10 12.54
CA PHE A 421 11.08 9.31 11.77
C PHE A 421 10.55 10.72 11.97
N ALA A 422 9.94 11.28 10.91
CA ALA A 422 9.30 12.58 11.01
C ALA A 422 8.19 12.56 12.07
N ALA A 423 8.08 13.67 12.82
CA ALA A 423 6.89 13.92 13.61
C ALA A 423 5.68 13.99 12.68
N ALA A 424 4.51 13.61 13.20
CA ALA A 424 3.25 13.90 12.52
C ALA A 424 3.19 15.43 12.35
N SER A 425 3.27 15.88 11.10
CA SER A 425 3.16 17.30 10.76
C SER A 425 1.72 17.57 10.35
N ASP A 426 1.17 18.66 10.87
CA ASP A 426 -0.17 19.17 10.51
C ASP A 426 -0.24 19.62 9.04
#